data_AF-A0AA42E8E4-F1
#
_entry.id   AF-A0AA42E8E4-F1
#
_cell.length_a   1.000
_cell.length_b   1.000
_cell.length_c   1.000
_cell.angle_alpha   90.00
_cell.angle_beta   90.00
_cell.angle_gamma   90.00
#
_symmetry.space_group_name_H-M   'P 1'
#
loop_
_entity.id
_entity.type
_entity.pdbx_description
1 polymer ?
#
loop_
_entity_poly.entity_id
_entity_poly.type
_entity_poly.pdbx_seq_one_letter_code
_entity_poly.pdbx_strand_id
1 'polypeptide(L)'
;MITIPRIRRLDIAVLIGLLGLALWAPPVRSESFSEKLTRQLHNNAMRESQKALDRNLMVDEESIRASLPAGADRRMVLRTRASLYEKVADFPRAEADFAELLTLTRNDPSVYLDRGYFYMRRQRWADALADFTAGARIEPRKTAYPYAIGRVHAAMGEYERAIQSYNEAIRMDWQDGRSLLARAEAKINLERWADAKIDYDRALRSALRAPTDRFFAFLGRGYAALSTEDWEAAVADFDQALSIDEKAFSAIVWRAYANERRGRVDLAIEDYERAVAYDPADAATRTSLQRLRSK
;
A
#
# COMPACT_ATOMS: atom_id res chain seq x y z
N MET A 1 -26.84 76.90 13.62
CA MET A 1 -27.83 76.50 14.64
C MET A 1 -28.37 75.16 14.16
N ILE A 2 -28.18 74.00 14.78
CA ILE A 2 -28.26 73.64 16.20
C ILE A 2 -27.24 72.51 16.47
N THR A 3 -26.40 72.79 17.46
CA THR A 3 -25.61 71.96 18.40
C THR A 3 -25.74 70.44 18.41
N ILE A 4 -24.57 69.80 18.29
CA ILE A 4 -24.20 68.45 18.77
C ILE A 4 -24.06 68.46 20.31
N PRO A 5 -24.42 67.41 21.07
CA PRO A 5 -23.80 67.11 22.35
C PRO A 5 -22.72 66.02 22.23
N ARG A 6 -21.54 66.35 22.74
CA ARG A 6 -20.30 65.58 22.73
C ARG A 6 -20.14 64.89 24.10
N ILE A 7 -20.11 63.55 24.08
CA ILE A 7 -19.20 62.62 24.81
C ILE A 7 -18.94 62.88 26.31
N ARG A 8 -19.16 61.87 27.18
CA ARG A 8 -18.11 61.38 28.12
C ARG A 8 -18.15 59.86 28.31
N ARG A 9 -16.99 59.25 28.03
CA ARG A 9 -16.55 57.88 28.33
C ARG A 9 -16.27 57.72 29.82
N LEU A 10 -16.43 56.49 30.34
CA LEU A 10 -15.78 55.79 31.48
C LEU A 10 -16.81 54.73 31.91
N ASP A 11 -16.60 53.42 32.02
CA ASP A 11 -15.39 52.60 31.90
C ASP A 11 -15.75 51.17 31.50
N ILE A 12 -14.75 50.56 30.88
CA ILE A 12 -14.57 49.15 30.55
C ILE A 12 -14.51 48.34 31.86
N ALA A 13 -14.99 47.09 31.80
CA ALA A 13 -15.19 46.09 32.88
C ALA A 13 -16.59 46.18 33.51
N VAL A 14 -17.58 45.37 33.09
CA VAL A 14 -17.76 44.04 33.71
C VAL A 14 -18.68 43.07 32.91
N LEU A 15 -19.05 43.32 31.65
CA LEU A 15 -19.83 42.32 30.87
C LEU A 15 -19.08 41.72 29.68
N ILE A 16 -17.80 41.39 29.91
CA ILE A 16 -17.19 40.18 29.34
C ILE A 16 -17.53 39.06 30.33
N GLY A 17 -18.55 38.28 30.00
CA GLY A 17 -19.00 37.19 30.85
C GLY A 17 -20.33 36.66 30.40
N LEU A 18 -20.38 36.09 29.19
CA LEU A 18 -21.13 34.88 28.79
C LEU A 18 -21.35 34.86 27.26
N LEU A 19 -20.51 34.05 26.60
CA LEU A 19 -20.70 33.39 25.29
C LEU A 19 -20.70 34.31 24.05
N GLY A 20 -19.73 34.30 23.14
CA GLY A 20 -18.83 33.22 22.73
C GLY A 20 -19.00 32.96 21.23
N LEU A 21 -18.12 33.55 20.42
CA LEU A 21 -17.84 33.32 18.99
C LEU A 21 -18.41 32.04 18.33
N ALA A 22 -19.19 32.22 17.26
CA ALA A 22 -19.32 31.29 16.14
C ALA A 22 -19.29 32.14 14.84
N LEU A 23 -18.11 32.57 14.36
CA LEU A 23 -17.25 31.87 13.41
C LEU A 23 -18.04 31.17 12.28
N TRP A 24 -18.20 31.92 11.19
CA TRP A 24 -18.08 31.50 9.79
C TRP A 24 -18.00 29.98 9.55
N ALA A 25 -19.16 29.32 9.52
CA ALA A 25 -19.29 28.01 8.88
C ALA A 25 -19.43 28.24 7.37
N PRO A 26 -18.67 27.54 6.49
CA PRO A 26 -18.96 27.58 5.07
C PRO A 26 -20.38 27.04 4.85
N PRO A 27 -21.13 27.53 3.85
CA PRO A 27 -22.45 26.97 3.58
C PRO A 27 -22.26 25.49 3.26
N VAL A 28 -22.87 24.62 4.07
CA VAL A 28 -23.01 23.20 3.75
C VAL A 28 -23.67 23.15 2.37
N ARG A 29 -22.90 22.78 1.34
CA ARG A 29 -23.41 22.66 -0.02
C ARG A 29 -24.50 21.60 0.05
N SER A 30 -25.76 22.02 0.01
CA SER A 30 -26.88 21.09 -0.02
C SER A 30 -26.74 20.28 -1.30
N GLU A 31 -26.48 18.99 -1.14
CA GLU A 31 -26.29 18.07 -2.25
C GLU A 31 -27.43 18.24 -3.26
N SER A 32 -27.07 18.53 -4.52
CA SER A 32 -28.04 18.77 -5.58
C SER A 32 -28.87 17.51 -5.83
N PHE A 33 -30.09 17.67 -6.35
CA PHE A 33 -30.93 16.53 -6.71
C PHE A 33 -30.20 15.55 -7.64
N SER A 34 -29.41 16.07 -8.58
CA SER A 34 -28.58 15.27 -9.50
C SER A 34 -27.52 14.45 -8.77
N GLU A 35 -26.84 15.02 -7.77
CA GLU A 35 -25.85 14.29 -6.96
C GLU A 35 -26.51 13.21 -6.08
N LYS A 36 -27.65 13.53 -5.46
CA LYS A 36 -28.45 12.55 -4.68
C LYS A 36 -28.94 11.40 -5.55
N LEU A 37 -29.44 11.71 -6.75
CA LEU A 37 -29.93 10.71 -7.70
C LEU A 37 -28.78 9.84 -8.24
N THR A 38 -27.64 10.44 -8.59
CA THR A 38 -26.45 9.71 -9.04
C THR A 38 -25.95 8.76 -7.96
N ARG A 39 -25.90 9.23 -6.70
CA ARG A 39 -25.54 8.40 -5.54
C ARG A 39 -26.56 7.26 -5.32
N GLN A 40 -27.85 7.54 -5.41
CA GLN A 40 -28.88 6.51 -5.29
C GLN A 40 -28.83 5.48 -6.41
N LEU A 41 -28.63 5.91 -7.66
CA LEU A 41 -28.48 5.03 -8.81
C LEU A 41 -27.23 4.17 -8.68
N HIS A 42 -26.10 4.75 -8.25
CA HIS A 42 -24.88 4.01 -7.96
C HIS A 42 -25.09 2.99 -6.83
N ASN A 43 -25.71 3.40 -5.73
CA ASN A 43 -26.01 2.50 -4.61
C ASN A 43 -26.98 1.38 -5.00
N ASN A 44 -27.97 1.68 -5.85
CA ASN A 44 -28.91 0.69 -6.36
C ASN A 44 -28.24 -0.26 -7.35
N ALA A 45 -27.39 0.24 -8.25
CA ALA A 45 -26.60 -0.59 -9.15
C ALA A 45 -25.62 -1.50 -8.38
N MET A 46 -24.97 -0.98 -7.34
CA MET A 46 -24.13 -1.77 -6.44
C MET A 46 -24.94 -2.79 -5.66
N ARG A 47 -26.13 -2.44 -5.16
CA ARG A 47 -27.05 -3.39 -4.50
C ARG A 47 -27.56 -4.47 -5.45
N GLU A 48 -27.90 -4.12 -6.68
CA GLU A 48 -28.34 -5.09 -7.69
C GLU A 48 -27.20 -5.97 -8.18
N SER A 49 -25.99 -5.42 -8.33
CA SER A 49 -24.77 -6.20 -8.59
C SER A 49 -24.45 -7.12 -7.42
N GLN A 50 -24.60 -6.67 -6.19
CA GLN A 50 -24.41 -7.47 -4.98
C GLN A 50 -25.47 -8.56 -4.88
N LYS A 51 -26.76 -8.27 -5.16
CA LYS A 51 -27.83 -9.27 -5.20
C LYS A 51 -27.68 -10.24 -6.37
N ALA A 52 -27.16 -9.81 -7.50
CA ALA A 52 -26.89 -10.67 -8.65
C ALA A 52 -25.70 -11.59 -8.34
N LEU A 53 -24.66 -11.07 -7.69
CA LEU A 53 -23.57 -11.89 -7.18
C LEU A 53 -24.02 -12.81 -6.04
N ASP A 54 -24.83 -12.35 -5.09
CA ASP A 54 -25.40 -13.19 -4.03
C ASP A 54 -26.29 -14.28 -4.63
N ARG A 55 -27.10 -13.96 -5.65
CA ARG A 55 -27.87 -14.98 -6.40
C ARG A 55 -26.96 -15.94 -7.14
N ASN A 56 -25.92 -15.47 -7.80
CA ASN A 56 -24.95 -16.31 -8.50
C ASN A 56 -24.16 -17.17 -7.51
N LEU A 57 -23.79 -16.63 -6.34
CA LEU A 57 -23.12 -17.33 -5.25
C LEU A 57 -24.04 -18.28 -4.50
N MET A 58 -25.35 -18.02 -4.43
CA MET A 58 -26.35 -18.89 -3.80
C MET A 58 -26.75 -20.03 -4.73
N VAL A 59 -26.91 -19.74 -6.02
CA VAL A 59 -27.02 -20.75 -7.10
C VAL A 59 -25.73 -21.56 -7.16
N ASP A 60 -24.57 -20.92 -7.01
CA ASP A 60 -23.28 -21.60 -6.86
C ASP A 60 -23.13 -22.24 -5.48
N GLU A 61 -23.84 -21.87 -4.42
CA GLU A 61 -23.70 -22.53 -3.10
C GLU A 61 -24.47 -23.86 -3.10
N GLU A 62 -25.66 -23.88 -3.68
CA GLU A 62 -26.40 -25.12 -3.93
C GLU A 62 -25.73 -25.95 -5.04
N SER A 63 -25.26 -25.31 -6.13
CA SER A 63 -24.53 -26.00 -7.20
C SER A 63 -23.16 -26.49 -6.76
N ILE A 64 -22.38 -25.75 -5.96
CA ILE A 64 -21.12 -26.22 -5.36
C ILE A 64 -21.44 -27.35 -4.37
N ARG A 65 -22.47 -27.22 -3.51
CA ARG A 65 -22.87 -28.34 -2.65
C ARG A 65 -23.35 -29.58 -3.44
N ALA A 66 -23.96 -29.41 -4.61
CA ALA A 66 -24.56 -30.49 -5.41
C ALA A 66 -23.65 -31.05 -6.53
N SER A 67 -22.69 -30.29 -7.03
CA SER A 67 -21.74 -30.66 -8.10
C SER A 67 -20.41 -31.18 -7.57
N LEU A 68 -20.13 -30.95 -6.27
CA LEU A 68 -18.97 -31.54 -5.64
C LEU A 68 -19.20 -33.05 -5.48
N PRO A 69 -18.33 -33.90 -6.06
CA PRO A 69 -18.42 -35.33 -5.82
C PRO A 69 -18.26 -35.60 -4.32
N ALA A 70 -18.82 -36.70 -3.83
CA ALA A 70 -18.56 -37.18 -2.48
C ALA A 70 -17.03 -37.22 -2.26
N GLY A 71 -16.50 -36.27 -1.49
CA GLY A 71 -15.06 -36.12 -1.25
C GLY A 71 -14.42 -34.77 -1.62
N ALA A 72 -15.11 -33.79 -2.20
CA ALA A 72 -14.55 -32.43 -2.26
C ALA A 72 -14.49 -31.82 -0.85
N ASP A 73 -13.29 -31.42 -0.45
CA ASP A 73 -13.01 -31.02 0.93
C ASP A 73 -13.77 -29.73 1.29
N ARG A 74 -14.65 -29.78 2.29
CA ARG A 74 -15.40 -28.63 2.84
C ARG A 74 -14.48 -27.43 3.10
N ARG A 75 -13.21 -27.66 3.42
CA ARG A 75 -12.18 -26.63 3.59
C ARG A 75 -11.92 -25.83 2.31
N MET A 76 -11.89 -26.48 1.15
CA MET A 76 -11.69 -25.79 -0.13
C MET A 76 -12.86 -24.86 -0.43
N VAL A 77 -14.09 -25.32 -0.18
CA VAL A 77 -15.31 -24.52 -0.42
C VAL A 77 -15.29 -23.25 0.43
N LEU A 78 -15.05 -23.39 1.74
CA LEU A 78 -15.02 -22.25 2.65
C LEU A 78 -13.89 -21.27 2.29
N ARG A 79 -12.72 -21.77 1.89
CA ARG A 79 -11.60 -20.92 1.45
C ARG A 79 -11.95 -20.13 0.18
N THR A 80 -12.56 -20.78 -0.81
CA THR A 80 -13.00 -20.12 -2.03
C THR A 80 -14.09 -19.08 -1.74
N ARG A 81 -15.08 -19.44 -0.92
CA ARG A 81 -16.19 -18.56 -0.55
C ARG A 81 -15.70 -17.33 0.22
N ALA A 82 -14.78 -17.48 1.17
CA ALA A 82 -14.14 -16.38 1.87
C ALA A 82 -13.45 -15.39 0.90
N SER A 83 -12.72 -15.90 -0.09
CA SER A 83 -12.07 -15.07 -1.11
C SER A 83 -13.06 -14.34 -2.01
N LEU A 84 -14.18 -14.99 -2.37
CA LEU A 84 -15.23 -14.36 -3.18
C LEU A 84 -15.95 -13.26 -2.40
N TYR A 85 -16.30 -13.52 -1.14
CA TYR A 85 -16.89 -12.52 -0.25
C TYR A 85 -15.96 -11.32 -0.03
N GLU A 86 -14.65 -11.56 0.09
CA GLU A 86 -13.66 -10.48 0.14
C GLU A 86 -13.70 -9.60 -1.12
N LYS A 87 -13.73 -10.20 -2.32
CA LYS A 87 -13.76 -9.44 -3.60
C LYS A 87 -14.96 -8.54 -3.73
N VAL A 88 -16.08 -8.90 -3.11
CA VAL A 88 -17.34 -8.13 -3.16
C VAL A 88 -17.59 -7.32 -1.90
N ALA A 89 -16.56 -7.18 -1.06
CA ALA A 89 -16.58 -6.42 0.17
C ALA A 89 -17.61 -6.89 1.22
N ASP A 90 -18.05 -8.15 1.17
CA ASP A 90 -18.85 -8.79 2.23
C ASP A 90 -17.92 -9.41 3.30
N PHE A 91 -17.21 -8.53 4.03
CA PHE A 91 -16.23 -8.94 5.02
C PHE A 91 -16.81 -9.80 6.17
N PRO A 92 -18.02 -9.53 6.70
CA PRO A 92 -18.59 -10.36 7.76
C PRO A 92 -18.77 -11.82 7.34
N ARG A 93 -19.21 -12.09 6.10
CA ARG A 93 -19.33 -13.47 5.61
C ARG A 93 -17.98 -14.09 5.33
N ALA A 94 -17.02 -13.34 4.81
CA ALA A 94 -15.64 -13.82 4.66
C ALA A 94 -15.02 -14.23 6.02
N GLU A 95 -15.23 -13.41 7.05
CA GLU A 95 -14.76 -13.70 8.42
C GLU A 95 -15.45 -14.93 9.02
N ALA A 96 -16.75 -15.09 8.78
CA ALA A 96 -17.50 -16.27 9.21
C ALA A 96 -16.95 -17.56 8.57
N ASP A 97 -16.62 -17.53 7.29
CA ASP A 97 -16.03 -18.67 6.57
C ASP A 97 -14.66 -19.04 7.11
N PHE A 98 -13.81 -18.04 7.38
CA PHE A 98 -12.52 -18.27 8.00
C PHE A 98 -12.64 -18.79 9.44
N ALA A 99 -13.63 -18.32 10.20
CA ALA A 99 -13.90 -18.85 11.53
C ALA A 99 -14.33 -20.32 11.47
N GLU A 100 -15.22 -20.68 10.54
CA GLU A 100 -15.62 -22.07 10.30
C GLU A 100 -14.41 -22.92 9.86
N LEU A 101 -13.56 -22.42 8.97
CA LEU A 101 -12.33 -23.10 8.56
C LEU A 101 -11.47 -23.48 9.77
N LEU A 102 -11.19 -22.54 10.66
CA LEU A 102 -10.39 -22.79 11.85
C LEU A 102 -11.02 -23.82 12.81
N THR A 103 -12.35 -23.93 12.84
CA THR A 103 -13.01 -25.00 13.61
C THR A 103 -12.85 -26.39 12.99
N LEU A 104 -12.86 -26.48 11.66
CA LEU A 104 -12.75 -27.74 10.91
C LEU A 104 -11.29 -28.22 10.83
N THR A 105 -10.36 -27.27 10.71
CA THR A 105 -8.94 -27.52 10.64
C THR A 105 -8.27 -27.24 11.97
N ARG A 106 -8.44 -28.13 12.93
CA ARG A 106 -7.69 -28.02 14.18
C ARG A 106 -6.19 -28.11 13.86
N ASN A 107 -5.50 -26.98 13.92
CA ASN A 107 -4.08 -26.79 13.59
C ASN A 107 -3.69 -26.84 12.10
N ASP A 108 -4.54 -26.44 11.14
CA ASP A 108 -4.03 -26.15 9.78
C ASP A 108 -3.40 -24.74 9.76
N PRO A 109 -2.06 -24.65 9.67
CA PRO A 109 -1.36 -23.37 9.68
C PRO A 109 -1.71 -22.51 8.45
N SER A 110 -2.08 -23.11 7.31
CA SER A 110 -2.41 -22.37 6.09
C SER A 110 -3.60 -21.43 6.26
N VAL A 111 -4.57 -21.79 7.10
CA VAL A 111 -5.76 -20.96 7.36
C VAL A 111 -5.40 -19.68 8.11
N TYR A 112 -4.47 -19.75 9.07
CA TYR A 112 -3.96 -18.56 9.76
C TYR A 112 -3.22 -17.63 8.81
N LEU A 113 -2.45 -18.19 7.87
CA LEU A 113 -1.77 -17.38 6.86
C LEU A 113 -2.77 -16.68 5.92
N ASP A 114 -3.78 -17.41 5.44
CA ASP A 114 -4.82 -16.88 4.55
C ASP A 114 -5.63 -15.76 5.23
N ARG A 115 -6.10 -16.01 6.46
CA ARG A 115 -6.89 -15.04 7.24
C ARG A 115 -6.06 -13.84 7.70
N GLY A 116 -4.80 -14.06 8.08
CA GLY A 116 -3.87 -12.98 8.39
C GLY A 116 -3.66 -12.03 7.20
N TYR A 117 -3.52 -12.56 5.98
CA TYR A 117 -3.41 -11.73 4.79
C TYR A 117 -4.73 -11.02 4.43
N PHE A 118 -5.87 -11.66 4.66
CA PHE A 118 -7.18 -11.02 4.58
C PHE A 118 -7.26 -9.80 5.51
N TYR A 119 -6.92 -9.96 6.80
CA TYR A 119 -6.91 -8.84 7.75
C TYR A 119 -5.91 -7.74 7.38
N MET A 120 -4.72 -8.11 6.90
CA MET A 120 -3.71 -7.16 6.45
C MET A 120 -4.21 -6.31 5.27
N ARG A 121 -4.89 -6.90 4.27
CA ARG A 121 -5.50 -6.13 3.16
C ARG A 121 -6.60 -5.17 3.63
N ARG A 122 -7.20 -5.45 4.79
CA ARG A 122 -8.21 -4.61 5.46
C ARG A 122 -7.63 -3.65 6.48
N GLN A 123 -6.31 -3.56 6.59
CA GLN A 123 -5.61 -2.74 7.59
C GLN A 123 -5.95 -3.09 9.04
N ARG A 124 -6.46 -4.32 9.27
CA ARG A 124 -6.70 -4.87 10.61
C ARG A 124 -5.40 -5.49 11.14
N TRP A 125 -4.44 -4.63 11.46
CA TRP A 125 -3.06 -5.04 11.78
C TRP A 125 -2.95 -5.96 13.00
N ALA A 126 -3.71 -5.66 14.06
CA ALA A 126 -3.71 -6.46 15.28
C ALA A 126 -4.21 -7.89 15.03
N ASP A 127 -5.30 -8.04 14.26
CA ASP A 127 -5.86 -9.35 13.90
C ASP A 127 -4.90 -10.13 12.97
N ALA A 128 -4.27 -9.44 12.00
CA ALA A 128 -3.27 -10.04 11.14
C ALA A 128 -2.06 -10.56 11.93
N LEU A 129 -1.53 -9.77 12.87
CA LEU A 129 -0.43 -10.19 13.75
C LEU A 129 -0.83 -11.39 14.62
N ALA A 130 -2.05 -11.39 15.16
CA ALA A 130 -2.54 -12.50 15.97
C ALA A 130 -2.56 -13.81 15.17
N ASP A 131 -3.06 -13.75 13.93
CA ASP A 131 -3.11 -14.92 13.05
C ASP A 131 -1.73 -15.38 12.60
N PHE A 132 -0.86 -14.49 12.12
CA PHE A 132 0.50 -14.88 11.73
C PHE A 132 1.30 -15.43 12.91
N THR A 133 1.11 -14.88 14.11
CA THR A 133 1.74 -15.40 15.34
C THR A 133 1.19 -16.78 15.71
N ALA A 134 -0.11 -17.01 15.59
CA ALA A 134 -0.70 -18.32 15.83
C ALA A 134 -0.17 -19.37 14.84
N GLY A 135 -0.12 -19.03 13.55
CA GLY A 135 0.46 -19.90 12.52
C GLY A 135 1.96 -20.18 12.75
N ALA A 136 2.75 -19.18 13.17
CA ALA A 136 4.15 -19.34 13.52
C ALA A 136 4.38 -20.30 14.69
N ARG A 137 3.46 -20.37 15.66
CA ARG A 137 3.53 -21.34 16.76
C ARG A 137 3.30 -22.77 16.28
N ILE A 138 2.52 -22.96 15.22
CA ILE A 138 2.21 -24.27 14.63
C ILE A 138 3.35 -24.72 13.70
N GLU A 139 3.87 -23.83 12.86
CA GLU A 139 5.00 -24.11 11.95
C GLU A 139 6.19 -23.15 12.23
N PRO A 140 6.98 -23.38 13.29
CA PRO A 140 8.03 -22.45 13.74
C PRO A 140 9.22 -22.30 12.78
N ARG A 141 9.30 -23.14 11.74
CA ARG A 141 10.37 -23.10 10.73
C ARG A 141 9.91 -22.60 9.36
N LYS A 142 8.69 -22.08 9.26
CA LYS A 142 8.16 -21.57 7.99
C LYS A 142 8.42 -20.08 7.85
N THR A 143 9.32 -19.73 6.93
CA THR A 143 9.76 -18.36 6.61
C THR A 143 8.60 -17.40 6.33
N ALA A 144 7.48 -17.90 5.80
CA ALA A 144 6.32 -17.08 5.47
C ALA A 144 5.73 -16.31 6.66
N TYR A 145 5.83 -16.83 7.89
CA TYR A 145 5.31 -16.15 9.08
C TYR A 145 6.14 -14.96 9.53
N PRO A 146 7.45 -15.09 9.84
CA PRO A 146 8.25 -13.92 10.19
C PRO A 146 8.29 -12.88 9.06
N TYR A 147 8.24 -13.31 7.79
CA TYR A 147 8.05 -12.40 6.66
C TYR A 147 6.71 -11.63 6.74
N ALA A 148 5.59 -12.33 6.95
CA ALA A 148 4.27 -11.70 7.05
C ALA A 148 4.14 -10.77 8.26
N ILE A 149 4.68 -11.17 9.42
CA ILE A 149 4.74 -10.33 10.64
C ILE A 149 5.56 -9.06 10.36
N GLY A 150 6.72 -9.20 9.72
CA GLY A 150 7.54 -8.05 9.34
C GLY A 150 6.80 -7.10 8.41
N ARG A 151 6.01 -7.63 7.46
CA ARG A 151 5.18 -6.80 6.57
C ARG A 151 4.08 -6.05 7.32
N VAL A 152 3.48 -6.63 8.34
CA VAL A 152 2.49 -5.92 9.16
C VAL A 152 3.16 -4.79 9.94
N HIS A 153 4.33 -5.02 10.54
CA HIS A 153 5.10 -3.95 11.20
C HIS A 153 5.49 -2.83 10.25
N ALA A 154 5.97 -3.18 9.03
CA ALA A 154 6.30 -2.18 8.02
C ALA A 154 5.08 -1.36 7.59
N ALA A 155 3.90 -1.98 7.44
CA ALA A 155 2.66 -1.29 7.12
C ALA A 155 2.18 -0.33 8.23
N MET A 156 2.58 -0.59 9.48
CA MET A 156 2.35 0.31 10.62
C MET A 156 3.44 1.39 10.78
N GLY A 157 4.46 1.41 9.91
CA GLY A 157 5.61 2.31 10.04
C GLY A 157 6.64 1.90 11.09
N GLU A 158 6.50 0.70 11.67
CA GLU A 158 7.40 0.17 12.70
C GLU A 158 8.60 -0.55 12.08
N TYR A 159 9.42 0.18 11.33
CA TYR A 159 10.45 -0.41 10.47
C TYR A 159 11.53 -1.19 11.22
N GLU A 160 11.93 -0.80 12.42
CA GLU A 160 12.87 -1.56 13.26
C GLU A 160 12.30 -2.93 13.64
N ARG A 161 11.02 -2.99 14.01
CA ARG A 161 10.33 -4.25 14.32
C ARG A 161 10.19 -5.11 13.06
N ALA A 162 9.88 -4.50 11.93
CA ALA A 162 9.86 -5.17 10.64
C ALA A 162 11.21 -5.82 10.31
N ILE A 163 12.31 -5.07 10.48
CA ILE A 163 13.67 -5.57 10.27
C ILE A 163 13.98 -6.76 11.19
N GLN A 164 13.57 -6.73 12.46
CA GLN A 164 13.75 -7.87 13.37
C GLN A 164 13.03 -9.13 12.85
N SER A 165 11.78 -9.01 12.42
CA SER A 165 11.04 -10.15 11.85
C SER A 165 11.66 -10.63 10.54
N TYR A 166 12.09 -9.73 9.65
CA TYR A 166 12.80 -10.13 8.43
C TYR A 166 14.15 -10.79 8.71
N ASN A 167 14.86 -10.39 9.77
CA ASN A 167 16.07 -11.08 10.20
C ASN A 167 15.78 -12.54 10.58
N GLU A 168 14.67 -12.79 11.27
CA GLU A 168 14.25 -14.16 11.58
C GLU A 168 13.93 -14.96 10.32
N ALA A 169 13.21 -14.37 9.36
CA ALA A 169 12.92 -15.00 8.08
C ALA A 169 14.20 -15.35 7.31
N ILE A 170 15.15 -14.41 7.21
CA ILE A 170 16.45 -14.60 6.53
C ILE A 170 17.32 -15.62 7.28
N ARG A 171 17.17 -15.76 8.60
CA ARG A 171 17.89 -16.79 9.37
C ARG A 171 17.36 -18.20 9.02
N MET A 172 16.08 -18.33 8.70
CA MET A 172 15.47 -19.60 8.29
C MET A 172 15.80 -19.95 6.83
N ASP A 173 15.77 -18.96 5.95
CA ASP A 173 16.20 -19.08 4.56
C ASP A 173 17.05 -17.87 4.15
N TRP A 174 18.37 -18.07 4.12
CA TRP A 174 19.34 -16.99 3.87
C TRP A 174 19.33 -16.47 2.43
N GLN A 175 18.69 -17.21 1.52
CA GLN A 175 18.51 -16.85 0.11
C GLN A 175 17.09 -16.37 -0.22
N ASP A 176 16.20 -16.26 0.77
CA ASP A 176 14.84 -15.74 0.54
C ASP A 176 14.90 -14.28 0.07
N GLY A 177 14.87 -14.11 -1.25
CA GLY A 177 14.99 -12.81 -1.89
C GLY A 177 13.86 -11.87 -1.52
N ARG A 178 12.67 -12.39 -1.17
CA ARG A 178 11.53 -11.56 -0.75
C ARG A 178 11.76 -10.95 0.62
N SER A 179 12.27 -11.73 1.58
CA SER A 179 12.63 -11.21 2.90
C SER A 179 13.80 -10.23 2.84
N LEU A 180 14.80 -10.49 1.98
CA LEU A 180 15.90 -9.55 1.73
C LEU A 180 15.39 -8.23 1.13
N LEU A 181 14.55 -8.30 0.10
CA LEU A 181 13.94 -7.13 -0.54
C LEU A 181 13.12 -6.31 0.49
N ALA A 182 12.23 -6.95 1.24
CA ALA A 182 11.40 -6.28 2.23
C ALA A 182 12.22 -5.66 3.37
N ARG A 183 13.33 -6.29 3.78
CA ARG A 183 14.25 -5.71 4.76
C ARG A 183 15.02 -4.52 4.20
N ALA A 184 15.42 -4.57 2.93
CA ALA A 184 16.03 -3.45 2.23
C ALA A 184 15.08 -2.25 2.19
N GLU A 185 13.81 -2.46 1.83
CA GLU A 185 12.77 -1.42 1.83
C GLU A 185 12.55 -0.82 3.22
N ALA A 186 12.49 -1.63 4.27
CA ALA A 186 12.39 -1.12 5.64
C ALA A 186 13.61 -0.27 6.03
N LYS A 187 14.82 -0.65 5.59
CA LYS A 187 16.05 0.13 5.80
C LYS A 187 16.07 1.43 4.99
N ILE A 188 15.51 1.46 3.77
CA ILE A 188 15.29 2.69 2.99
C ILE A 188 14.44 3.67 3.80
N ASN A 189 13.34 3.22 4.40
CA ASN A 189 12.48 4.09 5.20
C ASN A 189 13.15 4.63 6.48
N LEU A 190 14.21 3.98 6.94
CA LEU A 190 15.05 4.43 8.06
C LEU A 190 16.31 5.19 7.62
N GLU A 191 16.41 5.52 6.32
CA GLU A 191 17.57 6.20 5.73
C GLU A 191 18.89 5.43 5.86
N ARG A 192 18.82 4.11 6.05
CA ARG A 192 19.98 3.22 6.16
C ARG A 192 20.41 2.73 4.77
N TRP A 193 20.77 3.67 3.90
CA TRP A 193 20.99 3.45 2.46
C TRP A 193 22.07 2.38 2.17
N ALA A 194 23.22 2.46 2.86
CA ALA A 194 24.30 1.50 2.68
C ALA A 194 23.90 0.08 3.10
N ASP A 195 23.18 -0.06 4.22
CA ASP A 195 22.67 -1.34 4.69
C ASP A 195 21.59 -1.92 3.78
N ALA A 196 20.77 -1.06 3.17
CA ALA A 196 19.74 -1.46 2.22
C ALA A 196 20.37 -1.97 0.91
N LYS A 197 21.42 -1.29 0.41
CA LYS A 197 22.17 -1.72 -0.77
C LYS A 197 22.71 -3.15 -0.63
N ILE A 198 23.25 -3.51 0.54
CA ILE A 198 23.73 -4.89 0.80
C ILE A 198 22.60 -5.91 0.63
N ASP A 199 21.40 -5.60 1.11
CA ASP A 199 20.26 -6.49 1.02
C ASP A 199 19.72 -6.59 -0.42
N TYR A 200 19.64 -5.48 -1.15
CA TYR A 200 19.31 -5.51 -2.58
C TYR A 200 20.33 -6.31 -3.39
N ASP A 201 21.63 -6.12 -3.13
CA ASP A 201 22.71 -6.88 -3.79
C ASP A 201 22.54 -8.39 -3.54
N ARG A 202 22.17 -8.79 -2.31
CA ARG A 202 21.91 -10.18 -1.98
C ARG A 202 20.63 -10.71 -2.64
N ALA A 203 19.54 -9.93 -2.62
CA ALA A 203 18.27 -10.33 -3.22
C ALA A 203 18.44 -10.56 -4.74
N LEU A 204 19.12 -9.65 -5.44
CA LEU A 204 19.38 -9.78 -6.88
C LEU A 204 20.25 -11.00 -7.21
N ARG A 205 21.19 -11.39 -6.33
CA ARG A 205 22.01 -12.60 -6.49
C ARG A 205 21.26 -13.89 -6.18
N SER A 206 20.27 -13.87 -5.29
CA SER A 206 19.51 -15.08 -4.93
C SER A 206 18.46 -15.49 -5.99
N ALA A 207 18.55 -14.92 -7.19
CA ALA A 207 17.68 -15.18 -8.33
C ALA A 207 16.20 -14.98 -7.97
N LEU A 208 15.85 -13.74 -7.56
CA LEU A 208 14.45 -13.29 -7.45
C LEU A 208 13.62 -13.84 -8.61
N ARG A 209 12.63 -14.67 -8.26
CA ARG A 209 11.89 -15.48 -9.24
C ARG A 209 10.94 -14.65 -10.10
N ALA A 210 10.39 -13.57 -9.54
CA ALA A 210 9.44 -12.71 -10.24
C ALA A 210 10.15 -11.52 -10.89
N PRO A 211 9.86 -11.19 -12.17
CA PRO A 211 10.33 -9.95 -12.79
C PRO A 211 9.96 -8.71 -11.97
N THR A 212 8.78 -8.70 -11.36
CA THR A 212 8.31 -7.62 -10.47
C THR A 212 9.20 -7.44 -9.24
N ASP A 213 9.61 -8.53 -8.58
CA ASP A 213 10.51 -8.43 -7.43
C ASP A 213 11.88 -7.89 -7.85
N ARG A 214 12.40 -8.32 -9.01
CA ARG A 214 13.65 -7.79 -9.58
C ARG A 214 13.55 -6.31 -9.91
N PHE A 215 12.43 -5.88 -10.49
CA PHE A 215 12.16 -4.48 -10.78
C PHE A 215 12.26 -3.64 -9.50
N PHE A 216 11.55 -4.02 -8.43
CA PHE A 216 11.60 -3.28 -7.17
C PHE A 216 12.98 -3.33 -6.50
N ALA A 217 13.71 -4.43 -6.64
CA ALA A 217 15.08 -4.52 -6.15
C ALA A 217 16.04 -3.55 -6.87
N PHE A 218 15.98 -3.47 -8.20
CA PHE A 218 16.77 -2.50 -8.96
C PHE A 218 16.34 -1.07 -8.66
N LEU A 219 15.03 -0.80 -8.67
CA LEU A 219 14.47 0.50 -8.39
C LEU A 219 14.89 1.03 -6.99
N GLY A 220 14.76 0.18 -5.97
CA GLY A 220 15.13 0.52 -4.60
C GLY A 220 16.64 0.65 -4.39
N ARG A 221 17.47 -0.18 -5.07
CA ARG A 221 18.93 -0.04 -5.02
C ARG A 221 19.41 1.23 -5.72
N GLY A 222 18.82 1.57 -6.86
CA GLY A 222 19.06 2.84 -7.55
C GLY A 222 18.68 4.05 -6.71
N TYR A 223 17.55 3.99 -5.99
CA TYR A 223 17.16 5.03 -5.04
C TYR A 223 18.15 5.16 -3.85
N ALA A 224 18.63 4.03 -3.32
CA ALA A 224 19.69 4.05 -2.31
C ALA A 224 20.96 4.72 -2.84
N ALA A 225 21.34 4.42 -4.09
CA ALA A 225 22.51 5.00 -4.75
C ALA A 225 22.36 6.52 -4.99
N LEU A 226 21.17 6.99 -5.37
CA LEU A 226 20.86 8.44 -5.40
C LEU A 226 21.09 9.11 -4.04
N SER A 227 20.67 8.44 -2.97
CA SER A 227 20.78 8.97 -1.60
C SER A 227 22.22 9.00 -1.09
N THR A 228 23.10 8.17 -1.67
CA THR A 228 24.55 8.17 -1.40
C THR A 228 25.36 8.88 -2.48
N GLU A 229 24.71 9.61 -3.38
CA GLU A 229 25.33 10.35 -4.49
C GLU A 229 26.15 9.50 -5.48
N ASP A 230 25.86 8.20 -5.57
CA ASP A 230 26.44 7.28 -6.57
C ASP A 230 25.56 7.29 -7.84
N TRP A 231 25.66 8.38 -8.59
CA TRP A 231 24.80 8.67 -9.74
C TRP A 231 24.97 7.63 -10.87
N GLU A 232 26.19 7.17 -11.11
CA GLU A 232 26.50 6.13 -12.08
C GLU A 232 25.82 4.81 -11.74
N ALA A 233 25.92 4.36 -10.48
CA ALA A 233 25.23 3.14 -10.05
C ALA A 233 23.70 3.31 -10.10
N ALA A 234 23.19 4.49 -9.74
CA ALA A 234 21.77 4.79 -9.82
C ALA A 234 21.23 4.67 -11.25
N VAL A 235 21.91 5.28 -12.24
CA VAL A 235 21.53 5.15 -13.66
C VAL A 235 21.55 3.69 -14.10
N ALA A 236 22.60 2.94 -13.78
CA ALA A 236 22.70 1.53 -14.16
C ALA A 236 21.54 0.69 -13.60
N ASP A 237 21.13 0.95 -12.36
CA ASP A 237 19.99 0.28 -11.74
C ASP A 237 18.65 0.69 -12.35
N PHE A 238 18.46 1.97 -12.66
CA PHE A 238 17.24 2.40 -13.36
C PHE A 238 17.17 1.88 -14.79
N ASP A 239 18.29 1.72 -15.50
CA ASP A 239 18.33 1.03 -16.79
C ASP A 239 17.87 -0.41 -16.67
N GLN A 240 18.32 -1.13 -15.64
CA GLN A 240 17.85 -2.50 -15.39
C GLN A 240 16.35 -2.54 -15.04
N ALA A 241 15.86 -1.60 -14.23
CA ALA A 241 14.43 -1.48 -13.93
C ALA A 241 13.60 -1.20 -15.20
N LEU A 242 14.06 -0.28 -16.06
CA LEU A 242 13.41 0.07 -17.33
C LEU A 242 13.48 -1.04 -18.38
N SER A 243 14.46 -1.95 -18.29
CA SER A 243 14.48 -3.16 -19.11
C SER A 243 13.36 -4.15 -18.75
N ILE A 244 12.83 -4.08 -17.53
CA ILE A 244 11.73 -4.92 -17.05
C ILE A 244 10.37 -4.25 -17.30
N ASP A 245 10.26 -2.96 -16.96
CA ASP A 245 9.10 -2.13 -17.28
C ASP A 245 9.57 -0.80 -17.88
N GLU A 246 9.50 -0.73 -19.21
CA GLU A 246 9.94 0.44 -19.95
C GLU A 246 9.14 1.71 -19.57
N LYS A 247 7.91 1.57 -19.07
CA LYS A 247 6.99 2.69 -18.80
C LYS A 247 6.95 3.06 -17.32
N ALA A 248 7.84 2.48 -16.50
CA ALA A 248 7.94 2.78 -15.09
C ALA A 248 8.31 4.25 -14.84
N PHE A 249 7.30 5.09 -14.60
CA PHE A 249 7.45 6.54 -14.41
C PHE A 249 8.53 6.89 -13.38
N SER A 250 8.52 6.22 -12.23
CA SER A 250 9.51 6.45 -11.16
C SER A 250 10.94 6.19 -11.61
N ALA A 251 11.18 5.09 -12.34
CA ALA A 251 12.51 4.76 -12.86
C ALA A 251 12.99 5.79 -13.88
N ILE A 252 12.10 6.28 -14.76
CA ILE A 252 12.42 7.33 -15.75
C ILE A 252 12.80 8.63 -15.05
N VAL A 253 11.98 9.11 -14.12
CA VAL A 253 12.23 10.37 -13.40
C VAL A 253 13.51 10.29 -12.57
N TRP A 254 13.74 9.18 -11.89
CA TRP A 254 14.95 9.02 -11.07
C TRP A 254 16.21 8.83 -11.93
N ARG A 255 16.11 8.21 -13.11
CA ARG A 255 17.20 8.17 -14.09
C ARG A 255 17.50 9.55 -14.65
N ALA A 256 16.48 10.35 -14.95
CA ALA A 256 16.62 11.74 -15.39
C ALA A 256 17.38 12.57 -14.34
N TYR A 257 16.97 12.46 -13.08
CA TYR A 257 17.61 13.13 -11.96
C TYR A 257 19.08 12.69 -11.78
N ALA A 258 19.36 11.39 -11.85
CA ALA A 258 20.73 10.87 -11.78
C ALA A 258 21.59 11.41 -12.93
N ASN A 259 21.07 11.39 -14.16
CA ASN A 259 21.73 11.92 -15.36
C ASN A 259 22.03 13.41 -15.24
N GLU A 260 21.10 14.18 -14.70
CA GLU A 260 21.28 15.60 -14.41
C GLU A 260 22.43 15.82 -13.41
N ARG A 261 22.43 15.09 -12.28
CA ARG A 261 23.44 15.24 -11.22
C ARG A 261 24.85 14.89 -11.69
N ARG A 262 24.98 13.97 -12.64
CA ARG A 262 26.28 13.64 -13.30
C ARG A 262 26.60 14.49 -14.54
N GLY A 263 25.82 15.55 -14.81
CA GLY A 263 26.08 16.50 -15.90
C GLY A 263 25.69 16.03 -17.30
N ARG A 264 24.97 14.91 -17.44
CA ARG A 264 24.44 14.41 -18.72
C ARG A 264 23.06 15.02 -18.98
N VAL A 265 23.04 16.34 -19.18
CA VAL A 265 21.81 17.13 -19.29
C VAL A 265 20.91 16.69 -20.45
N ASP A 266 21.48 16.35 -21.61
CA ASP A 266 20.70 15.91 -22.77
C ASP A 266 19.90 14.63 -22.48
N LEU A 267 20.53 13.65 -21.83
CA LEU A 267 19.87 12.41 -21.41
C LEU A 267 18.81 12.66 -20.34
N ALA A 268 19.06 13.61 -19.43
CA ALA A 268 18.09 13.99 -18.42
C ALA A 268 16.84 14.64 -19.04
N ILE A 269 17.03 15.52 -20.03
CA ILE A 269 15.93 16.16 -20.78
C ILE A 269 15.10 15.09 -21.50
N GLU A 270 15.73 14.15 -22.19
CA GLU A 270 15.03 13.05 -22.89
C GLU A 270 14.14 12.25 -21.92
N ASP A 271 14.68 11.85 -20.76
CA ASP A 271 13.91 11.12 -19.75
C ASP A 271 12.78 11.97 -19.15
N TYR A 272 13.02 13.24 -18.82
CA TYR A 272 11.97 14.11 -18.30
C TYR A 272 10.87 14.37 -19.34
N GLU A 273 11.20 14.53 -20.63
CA GLU A 273 10.21 14.64 -21.70
C GLU A 273 9.34 13.40 -21.80
N ARG A 274 9.98 12.22 -21.75
CA ARG A 274 9.30 10.93 -21.74
C ARG A 274 8.37 10.79 -20.52
N ALA A 275 8.82 11.18 -19.34
CA ALA A 275 8.01 11.17 -18.13
C ALA A 275 6.81 12.12 -18.24
N VAL A 276 7.01 13.36 -18.73
CA VAL A 276 5.92 14.33 -18.95
C VAL A 276 4.91 13.83 -19.99
N ALA A 277 5.35 13.08 -21.00
CA ALA A 277 4.44 12.48 -21.97
C ALA A 277 3.52 11.41 -21.35
N TYR A 278 4.01 10.68 -20.32
CA TYR A 278 3.23 9.68 -19.60
C TYR A 278 2.32 10.29 -18.52
N ASP A 279 2.83 11.26 -17.75
CA ASP A 279 2.04 12.01 -16.78
C ASP A 279 2.27 13.52 -16.96
N PRO A 280 1.44 14.18 -17.79
CA PRO A 280 1.50 15.62 -17.97
C PRO A 280 1.12 16.42 -16.70
N ALA A 281 0.44 15.79 -15.74
CA ALA A 281 -0.02 16.47 -14.53
C ALA A 281 1.11 16.65 -13.50
N ASP A 282 2.14 15.79 -13.53
CA ASP A 282 3.26 15.85 -12.58
C ASP A 282 4.04 17.16 -12.70
N ALA A 283 3.82 18.04 -11.72
CA ALA A 283 4.40 19.39 -11.72
C ALA A 283 5.91 19.38 -11.49
N ALA A 284 6.42 18.41 -10.71
CA ALA A 284 7.83 18.31 -10.37
C ALA A 284 8.67 18.01 -11.62
N THR A 285 8.27 17.01 -12.40
CA THR A 285 8.93 16.61 -13.66
C THR A 285 8.89 17.74 -14.68
N ARG A 286 7.74 18.41 -14.85
CA ARG A 286 7.63 19.58 -15.74
C ARG A 286 8.55 20.72 -15.32
N THR A 287 8.64 20.99 -14.02
CA THR A 287 9.52 22.04 -13.48
C THR A 287 10.98 21.71 -13.72
N SER A 288 11.39 20.46 -13.49
CA SER A 288 12.75 19.98 -13.79
C SER A 288 13.08 20.12 -15.28
N LEU A 289 12.17 19.71 -16.16
CA LEU A 289 12.36 19.83 -17.61
C LEU A 289 12.50 21.30 -18.05
N GLN A 290 11.61 22.17 -17.60
CA GLN A 290 11.64 23.60 -17.94
C GLN A 290 12.95 24.25 -17.46
N ARG A 291 13.39 23.91 -16.24
CA ARG A 291 14.65 24.40 -15.68
C ARG A 291 15.86 23.98 -16.51
N LEU A 292 15.91 22.72 -16.95
CA LEU A 292 17.03 22.23 -17.76
C LEU A 292 17.07 22.86 -19.15
N ARG A 293 15.92 23.09 -19.79
CA ARG A 293 15.84 23.78 -21.10
C ARG A 293 16.17 25.27 -21.04
N SER A 294 16.16 25.87 -19.85
CA SER A 294 16.43 27.31 -19.66
C SER A 294 17.90 27.65 -19.39
N LYS A 295 18.76 26.63 -19.24
CA LYS A 295 20.21 26.79 -19.04
C LYS A 295 20.94 26.66 -20.37
#